data_AF-A0A377XAC7-F1
#
_entry.id   AF-A0A377XAC7-F1
#
_cell.length_a   1.000
_cell.length_b   1.000
_cell.length_c   1.000
_cell.angle_alpha   90.00
_cell.angle_beta   90.00
_cell.angle_gamma   90.00
#
_symmetry.space_group_name_H-M   'P 1'
#
loop_
_entity.id
_entity.type
_entity.pdbx_description
1 polymer ?
#
loop_
_entity_poly.entity_id
_entity_poly.type
_entity_poly.pdbx_seq_one_letter_code
_entity_poly.pdbx_strand_id
1 'polypeptide(L)'
;MILSARKLQLNALIATSTIVKLLVQPFIAWGLVMLLGLHGSIAITAILMIALAAGFFGVVFGNRFGVQSPDAEAVLLLSSVLCILSLPLFISLTSGL
;
A
#
# COMPACT_ATOMS: atom_id res chain seq x y z
N MET A 1 -4.08 -19.02 -12.59
CA MET A 1 -5.08 -17.96 -12.87
C MET A 1 -6.30 -18.18 -11.98
N ILE A 2 -6.39 -17.46 -10.86
CA ILE A 2 -7.55 -17.51 -9.93
C ILE A 2 -8.48 -16.29 -10.15
N LEU A 3 -8.00 -15.26 -10.83
CA LEU A 3 -8.70 -13.97 -10.97
C LEU A 3 -9.77 -13.91 -12.06
N SER A 4 -9.78 -14.83 -13.04
CA SER A 4 -10.59 -14.66 -14.27
C SER A 4 -12.11 -14.87 -14.07
N ALA A 5 -12.56 -15.20 -12.86
CA ALA A 5 -13.97 -15.55 -12.60
C ALA A 5 -14.62 -14.81 -11.40
N ARG A 6 -13.90 -13.92 -10.70
CA ARG A 6 -14.46 -13.22 -9.53
C ARG A 6 -14.73 -11.76 -9.82
N LYS A 7 -16.00 -11.37 -9.69
CA LYS A 7 -16.44 -9.98 -9.84
C LYS A 7 -15.72 -9.13 -8.79
N LEU A 8 -14.96 -8.14 -9.26
CA LEU A 8 -14.37 -7.11 -8.41
C LEU A 8 -15.53 -6.32 -7.79
N GLN A 9 -15.93 -6.70 -6.57
CA GLN A 9 -16.95 -5.97 -5.85
C GLN A 9 -16.26 -4.80 -5.16
N LEU A 10 -16.43 -3.60 -5.71
CA LEU A 10 -16.00 -2.36 -5.04
C LEU A 10 -16.88 -2.15 -3.80
N ASN A 11 -16.47 -2.77 -2.70
CA ASN A 11 -17.08 -2.59 -1.39
C ASN A 11 -16.32 -1.51 -0.61
N ALA A 12 -16.99 -0.89 0.35
CA ALA A 12 -16.41 0.09 1.26
C ALA A 12 -15.12 -0.43 1.91
N LEU A 13 -15.06 -1.72 2.28
CA LEU A 13 -13.89 -2.34 2.90
C LEU A 13 -12.66 -2.36 1.96
N ILE A 14 -12.85 -2.63 0.67
CA ILE A 14 -11.76 -2.63 -0.31
C ILE A 14 -11.30 -1.19 -0.54
N ALA A 15 -12.24 -0.26 -0.71
CA ALA A 15 -11.93 1.15 -0.92
C ALA A 15 -11.15 1.73 0.28
N THR A 16 -11.60 1.50 1.51
CA THR A 16 -10.91 1.96 2.72
C THR A 16 -9.55 1.31 2.88
N SER A 17 -9.44 -0.01 2.67
CA SER A 17 -8.16 -0.73 2.75
C SER A 17 -7.14 -0.22 1.73
N THR A 18 -7.58 0.07 0.50
CA THR A 18 -6.72 0.64 -0.54
C THR A 18 -6.29 2.07 -0.19
N ILE A 19 -7.19 2.92 0.31
CA ILE A 19 -6.85 4.27 0.78
C ILE A 19 -5.85 4.21 1.94
N VAL A 20 -6.07 3.31 2.90
CA VAL A 20 -5.17 3.13 4.04
C VAL A 20 -3.78 2.72 3.55
N LYS A 21 -3.68 1.77 2.62
CA LYS A 21 -2.40 1.28 2.09
C LYS A 21 -1.64 2.33 1.29
N LEU A 22 -2.34 3.13 0.48
CA LEU A 22 -1.73 4.06 -0.46
C LEU A 22 -1.46 5.44 0.13
N LEU A 23 -2.24 5.87 1.13
CA LEU A 23 -2.16 7.24 1.67
C LEU A 23 -1.89 7.23 3.18
N VAL A 24 -2.76 6.59 3.97
CA VAL A 24 -2.70 6.72 5.44
C VAL A 24 -1.41 6.11 6.00
N GLN A 25 -1.05 4.88 5.61
CA GLN A 25 0.19 4.24 6.07
C GLN A 25 1.45 5.03 5.70
N PRO A 26 1.62 5.50 4.45
CA PRO A 26 2.77 6.34 4.09
C PRO A 26 2.83 7.67 4.84
N PHE A 27 1.69 8.32 5.11
CA PHE A 27 1.67 9.54 5.94
C PHE A 27 2.03 9.27 7.40
N ILE A 28 1.59 8.14 7.96
CA ILE A 28 2.03 7.71 9.30
C ILE A 28 3.55 7.49 9.30
N ALA A 29 4.09 6.82 8.28
CA ALA A 29 5.54 6.63 8.16
C ALA A 29 6.30 7.96 8.07
N TRP A 30 5.80 8.90 7.27
CA TRP A 30 6.36 10.24 7.16
C TRP A 30 6.37 10.97 8.51
N GLY A 31 5.27 10.92 9.25
CA GLY A 31 5.18 11.47 10.60
C GLY A 31 6.18 10.85 11.58
N LEU A 32 6.34 9.52 11.55
CA LEU A 32 7.30 8.81 12.39
C LEU A 32 8.75 9.15 12.03
N VAL A 33 9.07 9.25 10.74
CA VAL A 33 10.41 9.64 10.26
C VAL A 33 10.80 11.02 10.79
N MET A 34 9.88 11.99 10.73
CA MET A 34 10.11 13.33 11.30
C MET A 34 10.22 13.30 12.82
N LEU A 35 9.34 12.57 13.51
CA LEU A 35 9.33 12.49 14.98
C LEU A 35 10.63 11.89 15.52
N LEU A 36 11.19 10.90 14.82
CA LEU A 36 12.43 10.24 15.18
C LEU A 36 13.69 11.00 14.70
N GLY A 37 13.53 12.12 13.98
CA GLY A 37 14.64 12.90 13.46
C GLY A 37 15.49 12.13 12.44
N LEU A 38 14.85 11.31 11.60
CA LEU A 38 15.52 10.62 10.49
C LEU A 38 15.69 11.58 9.31
N HIS A 39 16.87 11.57 8.69
CA HIS A 39 17.23 12.51 7.62
C HIS A 39 17.88 11.80 6.42
N GLY A 40 17.92 12.52 5.30
CA GLY A 40 18.62 12.09 4.09
C GLY A 40 18.01 10.84 3.45
N SER A 41 18.86 10.03 2.81
CA SER A 41 18.41 8.90 1.99
C SER A 41 17.61 7.84 2.78
N ILE A 42 17.90 7.65 4.06
CA ILE A 42 17.22 6.68 4.92
C ILE A 42 15.76 7.10 5.16
N ALA A 43 15.53 8.39 5.43
CA ALA A 43 14.18 8.94 5.60
C ALA A 43 13.34 8.75 4.33
N ILE A 44 13.87 9.18 3.19
CA ILE A 44 13.21 9.06 1.89
C ILE A 44 12.90 7.58 1.58
N THR A 45 13.88 6.70 1.73
CA THR A 45 13.73 5.27 1.42
C THR A 45 12.67 4.62 2.30
N ALA A 46 12.63 4.94 3.60
CA ALA A 46 11.64 4.39 4.52
C ALA A 46 10.21 4.77 4.14
N ILE A 47 9.98 6.04 3.79
CA ILE A 47 8.66 6.54 3.37
C ILE A 47 8.25 5.91 2.04
N LEU A 48 9.15 5.89 1.05
CA LEU A 48 8.84 5.36 -0.27
C LEU A 48 8.61 3.85 -0.26
N MET A 49 9.36 3.09 0.53
CA MET A 49 9.12 1.65 0.69
C MET A 49 7.73 1.34 1.24
N ILE A 50 7.21 2.19 2.14
CA ILE A 50 5.86 2.05 2.68
C ILE A 50 4.80 2.54 1.68
N ALA A 51 5.13 3.53 0.84
CA ALA A 51 4.26 4.07 -0.21
C ALA A 51 4.02 3.14 -1.40
N LEU A 52 4.81 2.07 -1.57
CA LEU A 52 4.60 1.08 -2.61
C LEU A 52 3.23 0.37 -2.48
N ALA A 53 2.74 -0.19 -3.58
CA ALA A 53 1.53 -1.00 -3.60
C ALA A 53 1.56 -2.17 -2.60
N ALA A 54 0.40 -2.75 -2.29
CA ALA A 54 0.35 -3.92 -1.42
C ALA A 54 1.19 -5.08 -2.00
N GLY A 55 1.88 -5.82 -1.12
CA GLY A 55 2.70 -6.96 -1.51
C GLY A 55 1.88 -8.23 -1.71
N PHE A 56 2.23 -9.01 -2.73
CA PHE A 56 1.60 -10.31 -3.01
C PHE A 56 1.73 -11.31 -1.85
N PHE A 57 2.80 -11.20 -1.06
CA PHE A 57 3.05 -12.10 0.06
C PHE A 57 1.92 -12.14 1.10
N GLY A 58 1.22 -11.01 1.34
CA GLY A 58 0.08 -11.00 2.28
C GLY A 58 -1.03 -11.97 1.87
N VAL A 59 -1.33 -12.05 0.57
CA VAL A 59 -2.31 -12.98 0.01
C VAL A 59 -1.81 -14.43 0.10
N VAL A 60 -0.52 -14.67 -0.18
CA VAL A 60 0.08 -16.01 -0.11
C VAL A 60 0.09 -16.54 1.32
N PHE A 61 0.46 -15.71 2.31
CA PHE A 61 0.38 -16.09 3.72
C PHE A 61 -1.07 -16.32 4.13
N GLY A 62 -2.00 -15.47 3.69
CA GLY A 62 -3.43 -15.70 3.92
C GLY A 62 -3.91 -17.05 3.39
N ASN A 63 -3.41 -17.46 2.21
CA ASN A 63 -3.64 -18.81 1.68
C ASN A 63 -3.11 -19.90 2.59
N ARG A 64 -1.87 -19.75 3.03
CA ARG A 64 -1.19 -20.77 3.81
C ARG A 64 -1.87 -21.02 5.17
N PHE A 65 -2.48 -20.00 5.76
CA PHE A 65 -3.17 -20.09 7.05
C PHE A 65 -4.70 -20.21 6.94
N GLY A 66 -5.25 -20.41 5.74
CA GLY A 66 -6.70 -20.57 5.54
C GLY A 66 -7.53 -19.31 5.77
N VAL A 67 -6.90 -18.13 5.85
CA VAL A 67 -7.53 -16.81 6.03
C VAL A 67 -7.65 -16.05 4.70
N GLN A 68 -7.94 -16.77 3.63
CA GLN A 68 -8.08 -16.20 2.29
C GLN A 68 -9.28 -15.26 2.22
N SER A 69 -9.02 -13.99 1.91
CA SER A 69 -10.07 -13.03 1.63
C SER A 69 -10.02 -12.59 0.16
N PRO A 70 -11.14 -12.69 -0.59
CA PRO A 70 -11.25 -12.08 -1.92
C PRO A 70 -10.94 -10.57 -1.89
N ASP A 71 -11.22 -9.91 -0.77
CA ASP A 71 -10.96 -8.48 -0.59
C ASP A 71 -9.46 -8.18 -0.57
N ALA A 72 -8.64 -9.07 0.00
CA ALA A 72 -7.19 -8.90 0.04
C ALA A 72 -6.57 -8.96 -1.37
N GLU A 73 -7.07 -9.84 -2.23
CA GLU A 73 -6.67 -9.90 -3.64
C GLU A 73 -7.15 -8.65 -4.41
N ALA A 74 -8.37 -8.18 -4.14
CA ALA A 74 -8.87 -6.96 -4.76
C ALA A 74 -8.04 -5.72 -4.35
N VAL A 75 -7.67 -5.60 -3.06
CA VAL A 75 -6.81 -4.53 -2.56
C VAL A 75 -5.42 -4.60 -3.18
N LEU A 76 -4.85 -5.80 -3.35
CA LEU A 76 -3.58 -6.00 -4.06
C LEU A 76 -3.64 -5.40 -5.47
N LEU A 77 -4.65 -5.78 -6.25
CA LEU A 77 -4.79 -5.33 -7.63
C LEU A 77 -5.06 -3.83 -7.71
N LEU A 78 -6.02 -3.35 -6.91
CA LEU A 78 -6.43 -1.95 -6.94
C LEU A 78 -5.28 -1.05 -6.48
N SER A 79 -4.57 -1.42 -5.41
CA SER A 79 -3.39 -0.67 -4.97
C SER A 79 -2.27 -0.71 -6.00
N SER A 80 -2.06 -1.81 -6.72
CA SER A 80 -1.03 -1.90 -7.76
C SER A 80 -1.29 -0.91 -8.91
N VAL A 81 -2.54 -0.78 -9.34
CA VAL A 81 -2.92 0.18 -10.40
C VAL A 81 -2.90 1.62 -9.88
N LEU A 82 -3.55 1.87 -8.75
CA LEU A 82 -3.65 3.23 -8.18
C LEU A 82 -2.32 3.77 -7.64
N CYS A 83 -1.33 2.91 -7.39
CA CYS A 83 0.02 3.31 -7.00
C CYS A 83 0.70 4.22 -8.04
N ILE A 84 0.29 4.16 -9.31
CA ILE A 84 0.77 5.07 -10.36
C ILE A 84 0.44 6.53 -10.02
N LEU A 85 -0.66 6.76 -9.30
CA LEU A 85 -1.09 8.10 -8.89
C LEU A 85 -0.52 8.48 -7.52
N SER A 86 -0.51 7.55 -6.56
CA SER A 86 -0.07 7.86 -5.19
C SER A 86 1.44 7.94 -5.04
N LEU A 87 2.22 7.11 -5.75
CA LEU A 87 3.67 7.07 -5.58
C LEU A 87 4.37 8.38 -6.02
N PRO A 88 4.02 9.01 -7.17
CA PRO A 88 4.59 10.30 -7.54
C PRO A 88 4.31 11.40 -6.51
N LEU A 89 3.15 11.37 -5.84
CA LEU A 89 2.84 12.30 -4.75
C LEU A 89 3.88 12.17 -3.62
N PHE A 90 4.15 10.96 -3.14
CA PHE A 90 5.14 10.75 -2.08
C PHE A 90 6.56 11.05 -2.53
N ILE A 91 6.93 10.73 -3.78
CA ILE A 91 8.23 11.14 -4.34
C ILE A 91 8.36 12.67 -4.28
N SER A 92 7.33 13.40 -4.71
CA SER A 92 7.33 14.87 -4.67
C SER A 92 7.37 15.44 -3.26
N LEU A 93 6.74 14.78 -2.28
CA LEU A 93 6.77 15.23 -0.88
C LEU A 93 8.10 14.95 -0.19
N THR A 94 8.77 13.85 -0.58
CA THR A 94 10.05 13.44 0.00
C THR A 94 11.28 14.07 -0.67
N SER A 95 11.13 14.74 -1.82
CA SER A 95 12.25 15.36 -2.55
C SER A 95 12.89 16.53 -1.80
N GLY A 96 12.20 17.10 -0.80
CA GLY A 96 12.70 18.18 0.05
C GLY A 96 13.13 17.76 1.47
N LEU A 97 13.12 16.46 1.78
CA LEU A 97 13.62 15.89 3.03
C LEU A 97 15.12 15.57 2.94
#